data_AF-A0A3S2A8W1-F1
#
_entry.id   AF-A0A3S2A8W1-F1
#
_cell.length_a   1.000
_cell.length_b   1.000
_cell.length_c   1.000
_cell.angle_alpha   90.00
_cell.angle_beta   90.00
_cell.angle_gamma   90.00
#
_symmetry.space_group_name_H-M   'P 1'
#
loop_
_entity.id
_entity.type
_entity.pdbx_description
1 polymer ?
#
loop_
_entity_poly.entity_id
_entity_poly.type
_entity_poly.pdbx_seq_one_letter_code
_entity_poly.pdbx_strand_id
1 'polypeptide(L)'
;MAALDRGVRRDLIGGYIDNAKINWAHLALAQLIDHDFVDRVLTTNFDPLVSRACSLINSFPAIYDFAASHLFNPDQVSEKSIFHLHGQRDGFVLLNTREEVNKHRRYVKPVFEDAHKGRIWIVVGYSGENDPVFDLLADVRTFEYGLYWVGYGKTPPAHVSKRLLTPGRGTHFLGDWDADDFFVTLAQKLGCFPPRFVTQPFSHLKSMFQMLKDYKAPRNDLYDEPGLRESRFDAAAVIR
;
A
#
# COMPACT_ATOMS: atom_id res chain seq x y z
N MET A 1 -18.73 8.79 -23.61
CA MET A 1 -17.31 8.63 -23.98
C MET A 1 -17.06 7.15 -24.21
N ALA A 2 -16.55 6.75 -25.38
CA ALA A 2 -16.19 5.35 -25.63
C ALA A 2 -14.97 4.98 -24.77
N ALA A 3 -15.01 3.84 -24.09
CA ALA A 3 -13.87 3.35 -23.31
C ALA A 3 -12.70 3.00 -24.22
N LEU A 4 -11.48 3.34 -23.81
CA LEU A 4 -10.26 3.00 -24.54
C LEU A 4 -10.11 1.47 -24.69
N ASP A 5 -9.50 1.02 -25.79
CA ASP A 5 -9.18 -0.38 -25.99
C ASP A 5 -8.24 -0.90 -24.89
N ARG A 6 -8.37 -2.20 -24.55
CA ARG A 6 -7.69 -2.80 -23.39
C ARG A 6 -6.15 -2.66 -23.45
N GLY A 7 -5.56 -2.78 -24.64
CA GLY A 7 -4.12 -2.58 -24.86
C GLY A 7 -3.69 -1.13 -24.58
N VAL A 8 -4.41 -0.17 -25.14
CA VAL A 8 -4.15 1.27 -24.95
C VAL A 8 -4.30 1.69 -23.49
N ARG A 9 -5.31 1.16 -22.79
CA ARG A 9 -5.47 1.37 -21.34
C ARG A 9 -4.29 0.86 -20.54
N ARG A 10 -3.84 -0.36 -20.83
CA ARG A 10 -2.70 -0.97 -20.13
C ARG A 10 -1.43 -0.16 -20.34
N ASP A 11 -1.18 0.30 -21.56
CA ASP A 11 0.04 1.05 -21.88
C ASP A 11 0.01 2.46 -21.25
N LEU A 12 -1.15 3.12 -21.26
CA LEU A 12 -1.34 4.42 -20.59
C LEU A 12 -1.13 4.30 -19.07
N ILE A 13 -1.81 3.35 -18.43
CA ILE A 13 -1.70 3.10 -16.98
C ILE A 13 -0.26 2.69 -16.64
N GLY A 14 0.37 1.85 -17.47
CA GLY A 14 1.76 1.43 -17.32
C GLY A 14 2.72 2.60 -17.23
N GLY A 15 2.58 3.60 -18.12
CA GLY A 15 3.40 4.81 -18.10
C GLY A 15 3.25 5.63 -16.81
N TYR A 16 2.05 5.74 -16.25
CA TYR A 16 1.84 6.42 -14.97
C TYR A 16 2.47 5.66 -13.80
N ILE A 17 2.34 4.34 -13.77
CA ILE A 17 2.90 3.49 -12.71
C ILE A 17 4.43 3.49 -12.76
N ASP A 18 5.03 3.44 -13.95
CA ASP A 18 6.49 3.45 -14.14
C ASP A 18 7.15 4.71 -13.59
N ASN A 19 6.49 5.85 -13.77
CA ASN A 19 7.00 7.15 -13.35
C ASN A 19 6.59 7.52 -11.93
N ALA A 20 5.74 6.72 -11.28
CA ALA A 20 5.26 6.98 -9.94
C ALA A 20 6.40 6.83 -8.92
N LYS A 21 6.49 7.80 -8.00
CA LYS A 21 7.53 7.85 -6.97
C LYS A 21 6.91 7.65 -5.60
N ILE A 22 7.67 7.00 -4.73
CA ILE A 22 7.35 6.89 -3.31
C ILE A 22 7.35 8.31 -2.73
N ASN A 23 6.26 8.70 -2.09
CA ASN A 23 6.12 9.97 -1.37
C ASN A 23 6.18 9.74 0.16
N TRP A 24 6.02 10.81 0.94
CA TRP A 24 6.12 10.74 2.39
C TRP A 24 4.95 10.00 3.03
N ALA A 25 3.74 10.06 2.47
CA ALA A 25 2.61 9.27 2.91
C ALA A 25 2.91 7.77 2.84
N HIS A 26 3.51 7.30 1.74
CA HIS A 26 3.88 5.88 1.60
C HIS A 26 4.90 5.46 2.67
N LEU A 27 5.90 6.30 2.96
CA LEU A 27 6.91 6.02 3.98
C LEU A 27 6.32 6.01 5.40
N ALA A 28 5.47 6.98 5.71
CA ALA A 28 4.79 7.07 7.00
C ALA A 28 3.82 5.89 7.19
N LEU A 29 3.06 5.52 6.16
CA LEU A 29 2.20 4.33 6.18
C LEU A 29 3.02 3.05 6.39
N ALA A 30 4.17 2.91 5.72
CA ALA A 30 5.07 1.78 5.94
C ALA A 30 5.54 1.70 7.40
N GLN A 31 5.89 2.83 8.02
CA GLN A 31 6.24 2.86 9.45
C GLN A 31 5.05 2.47 10.35
N LEU A 32 3.84 2.93 10.05
CA LEU A 32 2.65 2.55 10.81
C LEU A 32 2.37 1.04 10.74
N ILE A 33 2.61 0.42 9.59
CA ILE A 33 2.51 -1.03 9.41
C ILE A 33 3.61 -1.74 10.21
N ASP A 34 4.84 -1.28 10.10
CA ASP A 34 6.00 -1.90 10.77
C ASP A 34 5.84 -1.89 12.30
N HIS A 35 5.25 -0.83 12.85
CA HIS A 35 5.00 -0.62 14.28
C HIS A 35 3.63 -1.10 14.78
N ASP A 36 2.91 -1.94 14.02
CA ASP A 36 1.64 -2.58 14.42
C ASP A 36 0.45 -1.61 14.64
N PHE A 37 0.55 -0.37 14.19
CA PHE A 37 -0.57 0.59 14.21
C PHE A 37 -1.55 0.37 13.07
N VAL A 38 -1.08 -0.18 11.94
CA VAL A 38 -1.89 -0.50 10.75
C VAL A 38 -1.65 -1.94 10.33
N ASP A 39 -2.69 -2.76 10.43
CA ASP A 39 -2.63 -4.19 10.11
C ASP A 39 -3.25 -4.51 8.73
N ARG A 40 -4.07 -3.61 8.20
CA ARG A 40 -4.77 -3.75 6.91
C ARG A 40 -4.65 -2.45 6.09
N VAL A 41 -4.12 -2.57 4.88
CA VAL A 41 -4.15 -1.50 3.88
C VAL A 41 -4.99 -1.95 2.70
N LEU A 42 -6.06 -1.22 2.39
CA LEU A 42 -6.88 -1.47 1.21
C LEU A 42 -6.60 -0.34 0.21
N THR A 43 -5.98 -0.66 -0.92
CA THR A 43 -5.65 0.32 -1.95
C THR A 43 -6.43 0.06 -3.24
N THR A 44 -6.96 1.14 -3.81
CA THR A 44 -7.53 1.16 -5.17
C THR A 44 -6.47 1.50 -6.22
N ASN A 45 -5.25 1.83 -5.81
CA ASN A 45 -4.17 2.13 -6.73
C ASN A 45 -3.56 0.85 -7.32
N PHE A 46 -3.15 0.95 -8.58
CA PHE A 46 -2.53 -0.14 -9.34
C PHE A 46 -1.01 -0.23 -9.16
N ASP A 47 -0.40 0.81 -8.57
CA ASP A 47 1.03 0.90 -8.35
C ASP A 47 1.48 0.10 -7.12
N PRO A 48 2.75 -0.34 -7.08
CA PRO A 48 3.30 -1.07 -5.94
C PRO A 48 3.89 -0.15 -4.86
N LEU A 49 3.60 1.15 -4.82
CA LEU A 49 4.38 2.11 -4.03
C LEU A 49 4.34 1.84 -2.51
N VAL A 50 3.20 1.41 -1.96
CA VAL A 50 3.10 1.04 -0.53
C VAL A 50 4.05 -0.13 -0.22
N SER A 51 4.02 -1.20 -1.03
CA SER A 51 4.91 -2.35 -0.84
C SER A 51 6.39 -1.99 -1.02
N ARG A 52 6.71 -1.14 -1.99
CA ARG A 52 8.08 -0.63 -2.19
C ARG A 52 8.55 0.20 -0.99
N ALA A 53 7.68 1.03 -0.41
CA ALA A 53 7.99 1.79 0.80
C ALA A 53 8.24 0.86 2.00
N CYS A 54 7.45 -0.21 2.15
CA CYS A 54 7.71 -1.24 3.16
C CYS A 54 9.08 -1.91 2.94
N SER A 55 9.45 -2.21 1.70
CA SER A 55 10.78 -2.77 1.40
C SER A 55 11.94 -1.83 1.78
N LEU A 56 11.77 -0.50 1.67
CA LEU A 56 12.79 0.47 2.08
C LEU A 56 13.08 0.45 3.58
N ILE A 57 12.15 -0.03 4.40
CA ILE A 57 12.30 -0.16 5.85
C ILE A 57 12.49 -1.62 6.28
N ASN A 58 12.71 -2.53 5.31
CA ASN A 58 12.84 -3.97 5.53
C ASN A 58 11.59 -4.63 6.17
N SER A 59 10.41 -4.14 5.80
CA SER A 59 9.12 -4.68 6.22
C SER A 59 8.42 -5.34 5.04
N PHE A 60 7.84 -6.53 5.23
CA PHE A 60 7.28 -7.35 4.17
C PHE A 60 5.87 -7.85 4.53
N PRO A 61 4.85 -6.95 4.52
CA PRO A 61 3.46 -7.38 4.70
C PRO A 61 3.03 -8.29 3.54
N ALA A 62 2.04 -9.15 3.79
CA ALA A 62 1.45 -9.98 2.75
C ALA A 62 0.73 -9.10 1.72
N ILE A 63 0.85 -9.43 0.44
CA ILE A 63 0.24 -8.69 -0.66
C ILE A 63 -0.81 -9.59 -1.30
N TYR A 64 -2.05 -9.10 -1.35
CA TYR A 64 -3.17 -9.81 -1.96
C TYR A 64 -3.73 -9.01 -3.14
N ASP A 65 -3.68 -9.60 -4.33
CA ASP A 65 -4.31 -9.07 -5.54
C ASP A 65 -5.66 -9.76 -5.78
N PHE A 66 -6.74 -8.99 -5.57
CA PHE A 66 -8.10 -9.49 -5.69
C PHE A 66 -8.63 -9.52 -7.12
N ALA A 67 -8.05 -8.74 -8.04
CA ALA A 67 -8.42 -8.84 -9.45
C ALA A 67 -7.93 -10.16 -10.06
N ALA A 68 -6.81 -10.70 -9.55
CA ALA A 68 -6.23 -11.96 -10.00
C ALA A 68 -6.83 -13.21 -9.32
N SER A 69 -7.18 -13.14 -8.02
CA SER A 69 -7.75 -14.27 -7.27
C SER A 69 -9.02 -13.84 -6.52
N HIS A 70 -10.12 -14.52 -6.82
CA HIS A 70 -11.43 -14.25 -6.20
C HIS A 70 -11.67 -15.04 -4.90
N LEU A 71 -10.66 -15.78 -4.43
CA LEU A 71 -10.74 -16.58 -3.21
C LEU A 71 -10.25 -15.74 -2.01
N PHE A 72 -11.17 -15.44 -1.10
CA PHE A 72 -10.86 -14.85 0.20
C PHE A 72 -11.21 -15.81 1.31
N ASN A 73 -10.24 -16.09 2.18
CA ASN A 73 -10.45 -16.79 3.43
C ASN A 73 -9.90 -15.92 4.57
N PRO A 74 -10.76 -15.31 5.41
CA PRO A 74 -10.34 -14.48 6.54
C PRO A 74 -9.32 -15.17 7.46
N ASP A 75 -9.47 -16.49 7.68
CA ASP A 75 -8.62 -17.26 8.60
C ASP A 75 -7.19 -17.46 8.06
N GLN A 76 -6.96 -17.17 6.78
CA GLN A 76 -5.65 -17.29 6.11
C GLN A 76 -5.03 -15.93 5.79
N VAL A 77 -5.64 -14.84 6.25
CA VAL A 77 -5.12 -13.50 6.05
C VAL A 77 -4.01 -13.23 7.06
N SER A 78 -2.82 -12.90 6.57
CA SER A 78 -1.70 -12.49 7.41
C SER A 78 -2.03 -11.27 8.24
N GLU A 79 -1.41 -11.16 9.43
CA GLU A 79 -1.65 -10.06 10.35
C GLU A 79 -1.34 -8.68 9.76
N LYS A 80 -0.30 -8.53 8.92
CA LYS A 80 -0.03 -7.31 8.17
C LYS A 80 -0.24 -7.55 6.69
N SER A 81 -1.19 -6.84 6.10
CA SER A 81 -1.65 -7.15 4.74
C SER A 81 -1.98 -5.91 3.92
N ILE A 82 -1.55 -5.91 2.66
CA ILE A 82 -1.89 -4.91 1.63
C ILE A 82 -2.78 -5.59 0.59
N PHE A 83 -3.98 -5.05 0.41
CA PHE A 83 -4.99 -5.52 -0.53
C PHE A 83 -5.10 -4.56 -1.70
N HIS A 84 -4.83 -5.06 -2.91
CA HIS A 84 -5.10 -4.34 -4.15
C HIS A 84 -6.50 -4.67 -4.64
N LEU A 85 -7.44 -3.73 -4.44
CA LEU A 85 -8.87 -3.95 -4.69
C LEU A 85 -9.25 -3.92 -6.18
N HIS A 86 -8.50 -3.19 -7.00
CA HIS A 86 -8.73 -3.11 -8.45
C HIS A 86 -7.72 -3.94 -9.27
N GLY A 87 -6.79 -4.59 -8.58
CA GLY A 87 -5.68 -5.35 -9.15
C GLY A 87 -4.35 -4.61 -9.18
N GLN A 88 -3.29 -5.33 -9.52
CA GLN A 88 -1.95 -4.78 -9.76
C GLN A 88 -1.64 -4.71 -11.26
N ARG A 89 -0.65 -3.88 -11.63
CA ARG A 89 -0.14 -3.78 -13.01
C ARG A 89 0.19 -5.13 -13.67
N ASP A 90 0.85 -6.01 -12.92
CA ASP A 90 1.28 -7.33 -13.40
C ASP A 90 0.15 -8.37 -13.33
N GLY A 91 -1.00 -7.99 -12.78
CA GLY A 91 -2.23 -8.77 -12.79
C GLY A 91 -2.83 -8.81 -14.19
N PHE A 92 -3.18 -10.01 -14.65
CA PHE A 92 -3.80 -10.24 -15.97
C PHE A 92 -5.17 -9.52 -16.14
N VAL A 93 -5.76 -9.03 -15.04
CA VAL A 93 -7.08 -8.39 -14.98
C VAL A 93 -6.93 -7.00 -14.35
N LEU A 94 -7.01 -5.95 -15.16
CA LEU A 94 -7.13 -4.57 -14.68
C LEU A 94 -8.61 -4.18 -14.75
N LEU A 95 -9.27 -4.02 -13.61
CA LEU A 95 -10.68 -3.64 -13.54
C LEU A 95 -10.79 -2.11 -13.72
N ASN A 96 -11.17 -1.67 -14.92
CA ASN A 96 -11.25 -0.24 -15.22
C ASN A 96 -12.64 0.21 -15.68
N THR A 97 -13.53 -0.73 -16.03
CA THR A 97 -14.91 -0.40 -16.41
C THR A 97 -15.87 -0.63 -15.26
N ARG A 98 -16.98 0.12 -15.23
CA ARG A 98 -17.97 0.02 -14.16
C ARG A 98 -18.59 -1.38 -14.09
N GLU A 99 -18.75 -2.05 -15.22
CA GLU A 99 -19.26 -3.42 -15.32
C GLU A 99 -18.30 -4.44 -14.72
N GLU A 100 -17.00 -4.31 -14.99
CA GLU A 100 -15.93 -5.14 -14.42
C GLU A 100 -15.88 -4.98 -12.89
N VAL A 101 -15.87 -3.74 -12.39
CA VAL A 101 -15.80 -3.47 -10.95
C VAL A 101 -17.10 -3.90 -10.24
N ASN A 102 -18.27 -3.76 -10.88
CA ASN A 102 -19.54 -4.24 -10.31
C ASN A 102 -19.60 -5.77 -10.16
N LYS A 103 -19.08 -6.53 -11.13
CA LYS A 103 -18.94 -7.99 -10.98
C LYS A 103 -17.95 -8.33 -9.87
N HIS A 104 -16.88 -7.53 -9.75
CA HIS A 104 -15.85 -7.72 -8.75
C HIS A 104 -16.32 -7.40 -7.31
N ARG A 105 -17.31 -6.52 -7.15
CA ARG A 105 -17.87 -6.10 -5.85
C ARG A 105 -18.28 -7.27 -4.95
N ARG A 106 -18.75 -8.40 -5.52
CA ARG A 106 -19.11 -9.61 -4.75
C ARG A 106 -17.91 -10.27 -4.06
N TYR A 107 -16.72 -10.15 -4.65
CA TYR A 107 -15.48 -10.73 -4.12
C TYR A 107 -14.76 -9.79 -3.16
N VAL A 108 -14.96 -8.48 -3.31
CA VAL A 108 -14.37 -7.46 -2.42
C VAL A 108 -15.15 -7.33 -1.11
N LYS A 109 -16.47 -7.56 -1.14
CA LYS A 109 -17.35 -7.41 0.04
C LYS A 109 -16.88 -8.21 1.27
N PRO A 110 -16.47 -9.49 1.17
CA PRO A 110 -15.92 -10.22 2.31
C PRO A 110 -14.66 -9.58 2.93
N VAL A 111 -13.79 -8.98 2.11
CA VAL A 111 -12.58 -8.28 2.59
C VAL A 111 -12.97 -7.05 3.42
N PHE A 112 -13.98 -6.31 2.97
CA PHE A 112 -14.51 -5.17 3.73
C PHE A 112 -15.14 -5.60 5.04
N GLU A 113 -15.92 -6.68 5.04
CA GLU A 113 -16.53 -7.23 6.25
C GLU A 113 -15.50 -7.71 7.27
N ASP A 114 -14.38 -8.28 6.81
CA ASP A 114 -13.25 -8.67 7.67
C ASP A 114 -12.48 -7.46 8.21
N ALA A 115 -12.07 -6.55 7.32
CA ALA A 115 -11.37 -5.31 7.69
C ALA A 115 -12.22 -4.41 8.59
N HIS A 116 -13.55 -4.56 8.58
CA HIS A 116 -14.45 -3.78 9.41
C HIS A 116 -14.44 -4.19 10.87
N LYS A 117 -14.21 -5.47 11.16
CA LYS A 117 -14.32 -6.00 12.53
C LYS A 117 -13.19 -5.46 13.39
N GLY A 118 -13.55 -4.83 14.51
CA GLY A 118 -12.59 -4.45 15.56
C GLY A 118 -11.63 -3.30 15.22
N ARG A 119 -11.90 -2.50 14.17
CA ARG A 119 -10.92 -1.56 13.61
C ARG A 119 -11.46 -0.17 13.34
N ILE A 120 -10.57 0.80 13.50
CA ILE A 120 -10.74 2.18 13.01
C ILE A 120 -10.48 2.19 11.51
N TRP A 121 -11.31 2.92 10.76
CA TRP A 121 -11.11 3.13 9.34
C TRP A 121 -10.56 4.52 9.07
N ILE A 122 -9.50 4.60 8.28
CA ILE A 122 -8.90 5.87 7.85
C ILE A 122 -8.88 5.85 6.32
N VAL A 123 -9.63 6.77 5.70
CA VAL A 123 -9.71 6.91 4.25
C VAL A 123 -8.99 8.19 3.85
N VAL A 124 -7.90 8.08 3.09
CA VAL A 124 -7.03 9.20 2.70
C VAL A 124 -6.75 9.11 1.21
N GLY A 125 -6.78 10.26 0.51
CA GLY A 125 -6.40 10.32 -0.91
C GLY A 125 -7.35 9.56 -1.86
N TYR A 126 -8.56 9.25 -1.41
CA TYR A 126 -9.56 8.52 -2.17
C TYR A 126 -10.78 9.42 -2.44
N SER A 127 -11.17 9.57 -3.72
CA SER A 127 -12.31 10.43 -4.07
C SER A 127 -13.65 9.75 -3.85
N GLY A 128 -13.74 8.42 -3.98
CA GLY A 128 -14.98 7.65 -3.96
C GLY A 128 -15.91 7.86 -5.16
N GLU A 129 -15.55 8.75 -6.09
CA GLU A 129 -16.41 9.10 -7.21
C GLU A 129 -16.32 8.05 -8.33
N ASN A 130 -17.49 7.57 -8.76
CA ASN A 130 -17.63 6.53 -9.79
C ASN A 130 -16.93 5.19 -9.47
N ASP A 131 -16.61 4.93 -8.20
CA ASP A 131 -15.98 3.69 -7.77
C ASP A 131 -16.93 2.84 -6.90
N PRO A 132 -17.30 1.62 -7.33
CA PRO A 132 -18.11 0.70 -6.54
C PRO A 132 -17.54 0.29 -5.17
N VAL A 133 -16.25 0.51 -4.92
CA VAL A 133 -15.64 0.35 -3.59
C VAL A 133 -16.26 1.35 -2.59
N PHE A 134 -16.54 2.58 -3.02
CA PHE A 134 -17.26 3.55 -2.18
C PHE A 134 -18.65 3.06 -1.82
N ASP A 135 -19.34 2.38 -2.74
CA ASP A 135 -20.66 1.82 -2.43
C ASP A 135 -20.58 0.79 -1.31
N LEU A 136 -19.49 0.01 -1.20
CA LEU A 136 -19.30 -0.94 -0.09
C LEU A 136 -19.15 -0.21 1.25
N LEU A 137 -18.38 0.87 1.30
CA LEU A 137 -18.27 1.73 2.49
C LEU A 137 -19.62 2.36 2.85
N ALA A 138 -20.34 2.87 1.86
CA ALA A 138 -21.64 3.51 2.05
C ALA A 138 -22.71 2.53 2.53
N ASP A 139 -22.59 1.23 2.24
CA ASP A 139 -23.51 0.19 2.69
C ASP A 139 -23.27 -0.27 4.14
N VAL A 140 -22.10 0.05 4.73
CA VAL A 140 -21.80 -0.27 6.13
C VAL A 140 -22.69 0.54 7.07
N ARG A 141 -23.54 -0.13 7.86
CA ARG A 141 -24.51 0.57 8.71
C ARG A 141 -23.85 1.46 9.77
N THR A 142 -22.84 0.95 10.47
CA THR A 142 -22.20 1.64 11.59
C THR A 142 -20.73 1.26 11.67
N PHE A 143 -19.86 2.22 11.94
CA PHE A 143 -18.45 2.02 12.23
C PHE A 143 -18.23 2.13 13.74
N GLU A 144 -18.17 0.98 14.41
CA GLU A 144 -18.10 0.87 15.87
C GLU A 144 -16.93 1.65 16.47
N TYR A 145 -15.75 1.53 15.86
CA TYR A 145 -14.53 2.26 16.25
C TYR A 145 -14.30 3.54 15.44
N GLY A 146 -15.21 3.83 14.51
CA GLY A 146 -15.21 5.03 13.70
C GLY A 146 -14.54 4.90 12.33
N LEU A 147 -15.02 5.72 11.40
CA LEU A 147 -14.40 5.95 10.09
C LEU A 147 -14.04 7.43 9.96
N TYR A 148 -12.80 7.72 9.60
CA TYR A 148 -12.27 9.06 9.37
C TYR A 148 -11.99 9.24 7.88
N TRP A 149 -12.79 10.08 7.24
CA TRP A 149 -12.58 10.49 5.86
C TRP A 149 -11.71 11.74 5.84
N VAL A 150 -10.47 11.60 5.39
CA VAL A 150 -9.46 12.66 5.31
C VAL A 150 -9.45 13.22 3.89
N GLY A 151 -9.65 14.53 3.76
CA GLY A 151 -9.71 15.19 2.47
C GLY A 151 -9.06 16.56 2.45
N TYR A 152 -8.65 16.97 1.26
CA TYR A 152 -7.99 18.25 1.03
C TYR A 152 -8.91 19.46 1.28
N GLY A 153 -10.20 19.33 0.91
CA GLY A 153 -11.15 20.43 1.07
C GLY A 153 -11.61 20.62 2.51
N LYS A 154 -12.03 21.86 2.84
CA LYS A 154 -12.71 22.19 4.10
C LYS A 154 -14.01 21.43 4.35
N THR A 155 -14.63 20.97 3.27
CA THR A 155 -15.91 20.28 3.31
C THR A 155 -15.83 18.96 2.55
N PRO A 156 -16.55 17.92 3.00
CA PRO A 156 -16.57 16.64 2.32
C PRO A 156 -17.25 16.75 0.95
N PRO A 157 -16.84 15.94 -0.04
CA PRO A 157 -17.57 15.83 -1.29
C PRO A 157 -19.05 15.47 -1.06
N ALA A 158 -19.95 15.99 -1.90
CA ALA A 158 -21.39 15.85 -1.69
C ALA A 158 -21.87 14.39 -1.58
N HIS A 159 -21.26 13.47 -2.35
CA HIS A 159 -21.61 12.06 -2.30
C HIS A 159 -21.15 11.39 -1.00
N VAL A 160 -19.96 11.74 -0.48
CA VAL A 160 -19.44 11.31 0.83
C VAL A 160 -20.34 11.83 1.95
N SER A 161 -20.65 13.13 1.92
CA SER A 161 -21.52 13.77 2.90
C SER A 161 -22.90 13.11 2.99
N LYS A 162 -23.56 12.88 1.84
CA LYS A 162 -24.92 12.36 1.78
C LYS A 162 -25.02 10.87 2.07
N ARG A 163 -24.02 10.07 1.69
CA ARG A 163 -24.10 8.60 1.72
C ARG A 163 -23.28 7.95 2.80
N LEU A 164 -22.27 8.62 3.34
CA LEU A 164 -21.37 8.07 4.35
C LEU A 164 -21.47 8.85 5.67
N LEU A 165 -21.33 10.18 5.63
CA LEU A 165 -21.27 11.06 6.80
C LEU A 165 -22.66 11.40 7.38
N THR A 166 -23.45 10.38 7.69
CA THR A 166 -24.80 10.54 8.25
C THR A 166 -24.78 10.30 9.78
N PRO A 167 -25.63 11.00 10.55
CA PRO A 167 -25.65 10.88 12.01
C PRO A 167 -25.82 9.43 12.50
N GLY A 168 -25.11 9.06 13.56
CA GLY A 168 -25.23 7.74 14.20
C GLY A 168 -24.41 6.62 13.58
N ARG A 169 -23.62 6.89 12.52
CA ARG A 169 -22.79 5.85 11.87
C ARG A 169 -21.35 5.76 12.36
N GLY A 170 -20.91 6.65 13.25
CA GLY A 170 -19.50 6.71 13.67
C GLY A 170 -18.56 7.23 12.58
N THR A 171 -19.07 8.03 11.65
CA THR A 171 -18.28 8.55 10.52
C THR A 171 -17.91 10.01 10.73
N HIS A 172 -16.67 10.37 10.46
CA HIS A 172 -16.09 11.67 10.69
C HIS A 172 -15.39 12.18 9.43
N PHE A 173 -15.36 13.50 9.26
CA PHE A 173 -14.61 14.14 8.19
C PHE A 173 -13.49 15.00 8.79
N LEU A 174 -12.29 14.84 8.24
CA LEU A 174 -11.11 15.64 8.55
C LEU A 174 -10.71 16.39 7.27
N GLY A 175 -11.05 17.68 7.22
CA GLY A 175 -10.73 18.56 6.10
C GLY A 175 -9.37 19.24 6.27
N ASP A 176 -8.92 19.90 5.20
CA ASP A 176 -7.65 20.64 5.13
C ASP A 176 -6.40 19.75 5.35
N TRP A 177 -6.44 18.51 4.85
CA TRP A 177 -5.31 17.59 4.89
C TRP A 177 -5.00 17.05 3.50
N ASP A 178 -3.74 17.12 3.09
CA ASP A 178 -3.20 16.19 2.09
C ASP A 178 -2.69 14.90 2.74
N ALA A 179 -2.41 13.90 1.91
CA ALA A 179 -2.03 12.57 2.38
C ALA A 179 -0.65 12.56 3.06
N ASP A 180 0.32 13.33 2.55
CA ASP A 180 1.68 13.37 3.08
C ASP A 180 1.66 13.99 4.47
N ASP A 181 1.08 15.18 4.61
CA ASP A 181 0.98 15.89 5.88
C ASP A 181 0.20 15.09 6.93
N PHE A 182 -0.91 14.44 6.53
CA PHE A 182 -1.71 13.63 7.44
C PHE A 182 -0.94 12.42 7.98
N PHE A 183 -0.40 11.57 7.10
CA PHE A 183 0.26 10.34 7.54
C PHE A 183 1.57 10.63 8.27
N VAL A 184 2.36 11.61 7.83
CA VAL A 184 3.58 12.03 8.54
C VAL A 184 3.24 12.54 9.93
N THR A 185 2.24 13.42 10.07
CA THR A 185 1.82 13.94 11.37
C THR A 185 1.31 12.83 12.29
N LEU A 186 0.52 11.89 11.75
CA LEU A 186 0.01 10.75 12.49
C LEU A 186 1.17 9.87 13.00
N ALA A 187 2.09 9.50 12.13
CA ALA A 187 3.24 8.66 12.47
C ALA A 187 4.19 9.35 13.46
N GLN A 188 4.40 10.66 13.35
CA GLN A 188 5.16 11.44 14.33
C GLN A 188 4.48 11.46 15.71
N LYS A 189 3.16 11.68 15.76
CA LYS A 189 2.39 11.67 17.02
C LYS A 189 2.39 10.30 17.69
N LEU A 190 2.48 9.22 16.91
CA LEU A 190 2.60 7.85 17.40
C LEU A 190 4.05 7.43 17.68
N GLY A 191 5.03 8.30 17.44
CA GLY A 191 6.44 8.05 17.77
C GLY A 191 7.17 7.09 16.82
N CYS A 192 6.63 6.83 15.63
CA CYS A 192 7.21 5.91 14.64
C CYS A 192 7.73 6.63 13.37
N PHE A 193 8.03 7.93 13.45
CA PHE A 193 8.58 8.69 12.32
C PHE A 193 9.59 9.73 12.83
N PRO A 194 10.74 9.93 12.17
CA PRO A 194 11.13 9.44 10.84
C PRO A 194 11.73 8.02 10.84
N PRO A 195 11.71 7.33 9.68
CA PRO A 195 12.26 5.99 9.56
C PRO A 195 13.78 5.94 9.77
N ARG A 196 14.27 4.77 10.18
CA ARG A 196 15.70 4.56 10.51
C ARG A 196 16.66 4.84 9.36
N PHE A 197 16.26 4.62 8.11
CA PHE A 197 17.13 4.93 6.97
C PHE A 197 17.33 6.45 6.78
N VAL A 198 16.48 7.30 7.36
CA VAL A 198 16.64 8.76 7.39
C VAL A 198 17.48 9.18 8.58
N THR A 199 17.17 8.67 9.78
CA THR A 199 17.83 9.11 11.02
C THR A 199 19.18 8.44 11.27
N GLN A 200 19.37 7.21 10.80
CA GLN A 200 20.56 6.37 11.01
C GLN A 200 20.92 5.58 9.73
N PRO A 201 21.21 6.27 8.60
CA PRO A 201 21.35 5.63 7.28
C PRO A 201 22.39 4.51 7.24
N PHE A 202 23.58 4.73 7.81
CA PHE A 202 24.64 3.70 7.81
C PHE A 202 24.32 2.51 8.71
N SER A 203 23.60 2.73 9.82
CA SER A 203 23.17 1.63 10.68
C SER A 203 22.09 0.79 10.00
N HIS A 204 21.17 1.44 9.28
CA HIS A 204 20.17 0.76 8.48
C HIS A 204 20.84 -0.06 7.36
N LEU A 205 21.75 0.56 6.60
CA LEU A 205 22.50 -0.13 5.55
C LEU A 205 23.29 -1.33 6.08
N LYS A 206 23.95 -1.18 7.23
CA LYS A 206 24.64 -2.28 7.93
C LYS A 206 23.68 -3.42 8.28
N SER A 207 22.47 -3.12 8.78
CA SER A 207 21.47 -4.14 9.08
C SER A 207 20.98 -4.87 7.82
N MET A 208 20.91 -4.18 6.67
CA MET A 208 20.58 -4.80 5.40
C MET A 208 21.66 -5.80 4.95
N PHE A 209 22.94 -5.42 5.06
CA PHE A 209 24.04 -6.34 4.71
C PHE A 209 24.11 -7.57 5.61
N GLN A 210 23.71 -7.46 6.89
CA GLN A 210 23.65 -8.60 7.81
C GLN A 210 22.60 -9.66 7.42
N MET A 211 21.64 -9.33 6.55
CA MET A 211 20.69 -10.31 6.03
C MET A 211 21.27 -11.17 4.89
N LEU A 212 22.37 -10.73 4.28
CA LEU A 212 23.02 -11.49 3.22
C LEU A 212 23.79 -12.65 3.83
N LYS A 213 23.64 -13.84 3.23
CA LYS A 213 24.54 -14.95 3.53
C LYS A 213 25.91 -14.65 2.95
N ASP A 214 26.95 -15.09 3.65
CA ASP A 214 28.31 -15.07 3.14
C ASP A 214 28.36 -15.74 1.76
N TYR A 215 28.81 -14.99 0.76
CA TYR A 215 28.98 -15.49 -0.59
C TYR A 215 30.43 -15.93 -0.81
N LYS A 216 30.62 -17.22 -1.01
CA LYS A 216 31.90 -17.74 -1.52
C LYS A 216 31.82 -17.78 -3.04
N ALA A 217 32.50 -16.85 -3.69
CA ALA A 217 32.61 -16.86 -5.15
C ALA A 217 33.16 -18.23 -5.63
N PRO A 218 32.65 -18.77 -6.75
CA PRO A 218 33.14 -20.01 -7.34
C PRO A 218 34.66 -20.03 -7.48
N ARG A 219 35.24 -21.23 -7.42
CA ARG A 219 36.70 -21.48 -7.37
C ARG A 219 37.46 -20.58 -8.36
N ASN A 220 38.57 -20.01 -7.89
CA ASN A 220 39.61 -19.43 -8.74
C ASN A 220 40.04 -20.50 -9.73
N ASP A 221 39.60 -20.41 -10.97
CA ASP A 221 40.35 -21.04 -12.04
C ASP A 221 41.64 -20.23 -12.18
N LEU A 222 42.79 -20.92 -12.24
CA LEU A 222 44.11 -20.29 -12.31
C LEU A 222 44.31 -19.41 -13.57
N TYR A 223 43.30 -19.34 -14.43
CA TYR A 223 43.22 -18.55 -15.65
C TYR A 223 42.47 -17.22 -15.52
N ASP A 224 41.85 -16.91 -14.37
CA ASP A 224 41.20 -15.60 -14.17
C ASP A 224 42.23 -14.47 -14.09
N GLU A 225 42.02 -13.41 -14.88
CA GLU A 225 42.87 -12.22 -14.90
C GLU A 225 43.02 -11.61 -13.49
N PRO A 226 44.21 -11.06 -13.13
CA PRO A 226 44.49 -10.57 -11.78
C PRO A 226 43.46 -9.58 -11.22
N GLY A 227 42.84 -8.77 -12.08
CA GLY A 227 41.82 -7.79 -11.69
C GLY A 227 40.48 -8.38 -11.24
N LEU A 228 40.15 -9.62 -11.60
CA LEU A 228 38.92 -10.31 -11.14
C LEU A 228 39.06 -10.89 -9.71
N ARG A 229 40.28 -10.96 -9.17
CA ARG A 229 40.51 -11.52 -7.83
C ARG A 229 40.17 -10.54 -6.71
N GLU A 230 40.34 -9.23 -6.94
CA GLU A 230 40.03 -8.15 -5.99
C GLU A 230 38.55 -7.72 -6.02
N SER A 231 37.79 -8.10 -7.04
CA SER A 231 36.38 -7.70 -7.21
C SER A 231 35.36 -8.63 -6.52
N ARG A 232 35.84 -9.57 -5.69
CA ARG A 232 34.95 -10.48 -4.96
C ARG A 232 34.27 -9.70 -3.82
N PHE A 233 32.96 -9.50 -3.95
CA PHE A 233 32.10 -8.87 -2.95
C PHE A 233 32.23 -9.57 -1.59
N ASP A 234 33.09 -9.06 -0.72
CA ASP A 234 33.15 -9.44 0.69
C ASP A 234 32.21 -8.52 1.47
N ALA A 235 30.98 -8.96 1.68
CA ALA A 235 30.00 -8.22 2.48
C ALA A 235 30.53 -7.95 3.90
N ALA A 236 31.41 -8.81 4.44
CA ALA A 236 32.00 -8.63 5.76
C ALA A 236 33.05 -7.50 5.81
N ALA A 237 33.62 -7.09 4.67
CA ALA A 237 34.52 -5.94 4.58
C ALA A 237 33.75 -4.60 4.61
N VAL A 238 32.53 -4.56 4.08
CA VAL A 238 31.67 -3.35 4.00
C VAL A 238 30.97 -3.04 5.33
N ILE A 239 30.80 -4.06 6.19
CA ILE A 239 30.10 -3.95 7.49
C ILE A 239 30.98 -3.36 8.61
N ARG A 240 32.31 -3.27 8.42
CA ARG A 240 33.27 -2.84 9.46
C ARG A 240 33.21 -1.35 9.78
#